data_AF-A0A6G3PNS7-F1
#
_entry.id   AF-A0A6G3PNS7-F1
#
_cell.length_a   1.000
_cell.length_b   1.000
_cell.length_c   1.000
_cell.angle_alpha   90.00
_cell.angle_beta   90.00
_cell.angle_gamma   90.00
#
_symmetry.space_group_name_H-M   'P 1'
#
loop_
_entity.id
_entity.type
_entity.pdbx_description
1 polymer ?
#
loop_
_entity_poly.entity_id
_entity_poly.type
_entity_poly.pdbx_seq_one_letter_code
_entity_poly.pdbx_strand_id
1 'polypeptide(L)'
;MELKNIPDPGFSDDDGSASPALSAALDAWSRDRSAVGPVLTALRDARLLVPVVAVLGEVEEGGPEGHDAHERGGGKRGAGLRREKTSDMAVPTLSAGDRRALPAFTSTASLALWDPQARPVAVPLH
;
A
#
# COMPACT_ATOMS: atom_id res chain seq x y z
N MET A 1 28.57 -21.47 5.50
CA MET A 1 27.75 -20.25 5.66
C MET A 1 26.73 -20.26 4.54
N GLU A 2 25.46 -20.48 4.87
CA GLU A 2 24.40 -20.38 3.87
C GLU A 2 24.34 -18.94 3.35
N LEU A 3 24.47 -18.79 2.04
CA LEU A 3 24.29 -17.52 1.34
C LEU A 3 22.81 -17.14 1.48
N LYS A 4 22.54 -16.12 2.30
CA LYS A 4 21.21 -15.49 2.38
C LYS A 4 20.91 -14.92 1.00
N ASN A 5 20.02 -15.59 0.28
CA ASN A 5 19.57 -15.17 -1.05
C ASN A 5 18.61 -13.99 -0.84
N ILE A 6 19.11 -12.77 -1.03
CA ILE A 6 18.26 -11.58 -1.02
C ILE A 6 17.63 -11.49 -2.42
N PRO A 7 16.29 -11.55 -2.56
CA PRO A 7 15.65 -11.38 -3.85
C PRO A 7 16.02 -10.02 -4.45
N ASP A 8 16.40 -10.00 -5.72
CA ASP A 8 16.60 -8.75 -6.47
C ASP A 8 15.23 -8.08 -6.67
N PRO A 9 14.99 -6.88 -6.11
CA PRO A 9 13.71 -6.20 -6.24
C PRO A 9 13.45 -5.66 -7.66
N GLY A 10 14.42 -5.74 -8.58
CA GLY A 10 14.32 -5.17 -9.93
C GLY A 10 14.52 -3.65 -10.00
N PHE A 11 14.69 -3.00 -8.85
CA PHE A 11 14.80 -1.56 -8.67
C PHE A 11 15.89 -1.18 -7.64
N SER A 12 17.00 -1.92 -7.61
CA SER A 12 18.03 -1.79 -6.56
C SER A 12 18.70 -0.41 -6.48
N ASP A 13 18.78 0.32 -7.59
CA ASP A 13 19.33 1.68 -7.68
C ASP A 13 18.26 2.78 -7.61
N ASP A 14 17.03 2.42 -7.26
CA ASP A 14 15.91 3.34 -7.30
C ASP A 14 15.85 4.24 -6.05
N ASP A 15 16.12 5.53 -6.27
CA ASP A 15 16.17 6.56 -5.23
C ASP A 15 14.79 7.11 -4.82
N GLY A 16 13.71 6.59 -5.41
CA GLY A 16 12.35 7.04 -5.14
C GLY A 16 11.88 8.23 -5.98
N SER A 17 12.76 8.83 -6.79
CA SER A 17 12.42 9.98 -7.64
C SER A 17 11.58 9.57 -8.86
N ALA A 18 10.90 10.56 -9.46
CA ALA A 18 10.20 10.35 -10.73
C ALA A 18 11.19 10.41 -11.89
N SER A 19 10.94 9.58 -12.92
CA SER A 19 11.64 9.69 -14.20
C SER A 19 11.57 11.13 -14.73
N PRO A 20 12.71 11.76 -15.08
CA PRO A 20 12.73 13.12 -15.64
C PRO A 20 11.92 13.22 -16.94
N ALA A 21 11.99 12.19 -17.79
CA ALA A 21 11.25 12.14 -19.05
C ALA A 21 9.73 12.09 -18.81
N LEU A 22 9.28 11.27 -17.85
CA LEU A 22 7.86 11.19 -17.50
C LEU A 22 7.37 12.47 -16.84
N SER A 23 8.19 13.09 -15.98
CA SER A 23 7.87 14.38 -15.34
C SER A 23 7.68 15.48 -16.38
N ALA A 24 8.58 15.58 -17.36
CA ALA A 24 8.46 16.54 -18.46
C ALA A 24 7.22 16.27 -19.33
N ALA A 25 6.92 15.00 -19.63
CA ALA A 25 5.73 14.62 -20.40
C ALA A 25 4.42 14.96 -19.65
N LEU A 26 4.35 14.68 -18.35
CA LEU A 26 3.19 15.02 -17.51
C LEU A 26 2.98 16.53 -17.39
N ASP A 27 4.08 17.30 -17.27
CA ASP A 27 4.04 18.76 -17.25
C ASP A 27 3.52 19.32 -18.59
N ALA A 28 4.02 18.81 -19.72
CA ALA A 28 3.49 19.16 -21.04
C ALA A 28 2.00 18.82 -21.19
N TRP A 29 1.60 17.62 -20.77
CA TRP A 29 0.20 17.18 -20.80
C TRP A 29 -0.72 18.00 -19.90
N SER A 30 -0.20 18.49 -18.76
CA SER A 30 -0.98 19.36 -17.86
C SER A 30 -1.35 20.69 -18.53
N ARG A 31 -0.52 21.16 -19.46
CA ARG A 31 -0.74 22.39 -20.25
C ARG A 31 -1.53 22.11 -21.53
N ASP A 32 -1.33 20.94 -22.14
CA ASP A 32 -2.02 20.50 -23.35
C ASP A 32 -2.45 19.04 -23.23
N ARG A 33 -3.76 18.84 -23.05
CA ARG A 33 -4.35 17.50 -22.86
C ARG A 33 -4.22 16.60 -24.09
N SER A 34 -3.90 17.14 -25.27
CA SER A 34 -3.63 16.35 -26.47
C SER A 34 -2.27 15.66 -26.45
N ALA A 35 -1.33 16.14 -25.61
CA ALA A 35 0.02 15.59 -25.47
C ALA A 35 0.08 14.29 -24.63
N VAL A 36 -0.94 13.44 -24.72
CA VAL A 36 -1.01 12.16 -24.00
C VAL A 36 -0.03 11.12 -24.55
N GLY A 37 0.28 11.17 -25.86
CA GLY A 37 1.19 10.22 -26.51
C GLY A 37 2.58 10.15 -25.84
N PRO A 38 3.28 11.28 -25.66
CA PRO A 38 4.54 11.32 -24.91
C PRO A 38 4.45 10.76 -23.49
N VAL A 39 3.33 10.97 -22.78
CA VAL A 39 3.12 10.40 -21.44
C VAL A 39 3.09 8.88 -21.52
N LEU A 40 2.30 8.31 -22.42
CA LEU A 40 2.19 6.86 -22.59
C LEU A 40 3.53 6.23 -22.96
N THR A 41 4.32 6.87 -23.82
CA THR A 41 5.66 6.41 -24.19
C THR A 41 6.59 6.41 -22.97
N ALA A 42 6.66 7.52 -22.22
CA ALA A 42 7.55 7.63 -21.07
C ALA A 42 7.12 6.75 -19.88
N LEU A 43 5.82 6.46 -19.76
CA LEU A 43 5.28 5.64 -18.69
C LEU A 43 5.73 4.18 -18.78
N ARG A 44 5.95 3.66 -20.00
CA ARG A 44 6.36 2.27 -20.24
C ARG A 44 7.61 1.86 -19.48
N ASP A 45 8.58 2.78 -19.38
CA ASP A 45 9.89 2.51 -18.78
C ASP A 45 9.97 3.02 -17.32
N ALA A 46 8.88 3.60 -16.80
CA ALA A 46 8.84 4.18 -15.47
C ALA A 46 8.34 3.17 -14.44
N ARG A 47 8.94 3.20 -13.23
CA ARG A 47 8.38 2.52 -12.08
C ARG A 47 7.06 3.18 -11.65
N LEU A 48 6.05 2.35 -11.38
CA LEU A 48 4.84 2.76 -10.66
C LEU A 48 4.86 2.28 -9.21
N LEU A 49 4.35 3.12 -8.33
CA LEU A 49 4.19 2.87 -6.91
C LEU A 49 2.70 2.82 -6.56
N VAL A 50 2.25 1.69 -6.04
CA VAL A 50 0.89 1.54 -5.47
C VAL A 50 0.99 1.73 -3.95
N PRO A 51 0.11 2.54 -3.33
CA PRO A 51 0.13 2.74 -1.88
C PRO A 51 -0.47 1.53 -1.17
N VAL A 52 0.19 1.09 -0.09
CA VAL A 52 -0.39 0.16 0.86
C VAL A 52 -0.48 0.84 2.23
N VAL A 53 -1.67 0.88 2.80
CA VAL A 53 -1.97 1.53 4.08
C VAL A 53 -2.34 0.48 5.12
N ALA A 54 -1.99 0.72 6.37
CA ALA A 54 -2.45 -0.11 7.48
C ALA A 54 -3.88 0.29 7.84
N VAL A 55 -4.78 -0.69 7.88
CA VAL A 55 -6.14 -0.58 8.39
C VAL A 55 -6.16 -1.25 9.77
N LEU A 56 -6.67 -0.53 10.76
CA LEU A 56 -6.88 -1.12 12.08
C LEU A 56 -8.06 -2.10 11.97
N GLY A 57 -7.84 -3.39 12.26
CA GLY A 57 -8.93 -4.36 12.31
C GLY A 57 -10.00 -3.93 13.33
N GLU A 58 -11.27 -4.21 13.01
CA GLU A 58 -12.38 -3.96 13.94
C GLU A 58 -12.16 -4.78 15.21
N VAL A 59 -12.33 -4.13 16.37
CA VAL A 59 -12.30 -4.82 17.65
C VAL A 59 -13.64 -5.51 17.80
N GLU A 60 -13.70 -6.84 17.78
CA GLU A 60 -14.87 -7.56 18.31
C GLU A 60 -14.99 -7.21 19.80
N GLU A 61 -15.76 -6.17 20.12
CA GLU A 61 -16.28 -5.99 21.47
C GLU A 61 -17.30 -7.10 21.70
N GLY A 62 -16.84 -8.22 22.27
CA GLY A 62 -17.71 -9.31 22.70
C GLY A 62 -18.83 -8.76 23.59
N GLY A 63 -20.04 -8.69 23.01
CA GLY A 63 -21.25 -8.29 23.71
C GLY A 63 -21.55 -9.24 24.88
N PRO A 64 -22.20 -8.76 25.95
CA PRO A 64 -22.39 -9.52 27.17
C PRO A 64 -23.62 -10.42 27.08
N GLU A 65 -23.47 -11.63 26.54
CA GLU A 65 -24.44 -12.73 26.71
C GLU A 65 -23.59 -14.01 26.86
N GLY A 66 -23.40 -14.62 28.04
CA GLY A 66 -24.40 -15.07 28.99
C GLY A 66 -24.72 -16.53 28.67
N HIS A 67 -24.00 -17.50 29.26
CA HIS A 67 -24.54 -18.81 29.67
C HIS A 67 -23.54 -19.56 30.57
N ASP A 68 -24.05 -19.91 31.74
CA ASP A 68 -23.33 -20.42 32.90
C ASP A 68 -22.78 -21.85 32.78
N ALA A 69 -21.83 -22.10 33.69
CA ALA A 69 -21.45 -23.37 34.30
C ALA A 69 -20.55 -24.32 33.50
N HIS A 70 -19.29 -24.43 33.95
CA HIS A 70 -18.79 -25.67 34.57
C HIS A 70 -17.50 -25.36 35.35
N GLU A 71 -17.62 -25.30 36.68
CA GLU A 71 -16.48 -25.36 37.61
C GLU A 71 -15.76 -26.71 37.49
N ARG A 72 -14.43 -26.69 37.33
CA ARG A 72 -13.43 -27.34 38.22
C ARG A 72 -12.05 -27.39 37.57
N GLY A 73 -11.05 -26.76 38.21
CA GLY A 73 -9.63 -26.98 37.92
C GLY A 73 -8.78 -25.75 38.20
N GLY A 74 -8.05 -25.75 39.32
CA GLY A 74 -7.26 -24.61 39.79
C GLY A 74 -5.99 -24.35 38.98
N GLY A 75 -5.61 -23.08 38.88
CA GLY A 75 -4.36 -22.65 38.25
C GLY A 75 -4.35 -21.16 37.92
N LYS A 76 -3.88 -20.33 38.85
CA LYS A 76 -3.77 -18.87 38.72
C LYS A 76 -2.62 -18.49 37.78
N ARG A 77 -2.89 -17.70 36.72
CA ARG A 77 -2.15 -16.48 36.26
C ARG A 77 -2.52 -16.12 34.81
N GLY A 78 -3.09 -14.93 34.63
CA GLY A 78 -2.97 -14.18 33.37
C GLY A 78 -4.19 -14.14 32.44
N ALA A 79 -5.35 -13.67 32.93
CA ALA A 79 -6.33 -13.05 32.05
C ALA A 79 -5.73 -11.74 31.49
N GLY A 80 -5.05 -11.83 30.36
CA GLY A 80 -4.26 -10.74 29.79
C GLY A 80 -3.97 -10.89 28.31
N LEU A 81 -4.68 -11.74 27.58
CA LEU A 81 -4.69 -11.72 26.11
C LEU A 81 -5.76 -10.75 25.62
N ARG A 82 -5.75 -9.52 26.13
CA ARG A 82 -6.52 -8.43 25.54
C ARG A 82 -5.69 -7.82 24.43
N ARG A 83 -6.26 -7.92 23.22
CA ARG A 83 -5.97 -7.15 22.02
C ARG A 83 -4.87 -7.73 21.14
N GLU A 84 -5.21 -8.77 20.39
CA GLU A 84 -4.62 -8.97 19.08
C GLU A 84 -4.80 -7.68 18.28
N LYS A 85 -3.70 -6.95 18.05
CA LYS A 85 -3.63 -5.80 17.16
C LYS A 85 -3.31 -6.36 15.78
N THR A 86 -4.31 -6.95 15.13
CA THR A 86 -4.21 -7.31 13.71
C THR A 86 -4.25 -6.00 12.92
N SER A 87 -3.09 -5.60 12.41
CA SER A 87 -3.01 -4.53 11.41
C SER A 87 -3.20 -5.20 10.06
N ASP A 88 -4.35 -4.98 9.43
CA ASP A 88 -4.59 -5.44 8.07
C ASP A 88 -3.94 -4.46 7.10
N MET A 89 -3.27 -4.97 6.06
CA MET A 89 -2.69 -4.12 5.02
C MET A 89 -3.67 -4.04 3.85
N ALA A 90 -4.07 -2.82 3.47
CA ALA A 90 -5.03 -2.61 2.40
C ALA A 90 -4.43 -1.76 1.28
N VAL A 91 -4.85 -2.04 0.05
CA VAL A 91 -4.61 -1.19 -1.12
C VAL A 91 -5.86 -0.34 -1.34
N PRO A 92 -5.75 1.00 -1.26
CA PRO A 92 -6.85 1.90 -1.57
C PRO A 92 -7.34 1.70 -3.02
N THR A 93 -8.66 1.76 -3.22
CA THR A 93 -9.26 1.74 -4.55
C THR A 93 -10.05 3.04 -4.78
N LEU A 94 -9.99 3.57 -5.99
CA LEU A 94 -10.73 4.74 -6.44
C LEU A 94 -11.94 4.29 -7.26
N SER A 95 -13.07 5.00 -7.13
CA SER A 95 -14.21 4.86 -8.04
C SER A 95 -14.07 5.89 -9.17
N ALA A 96 -13.98 5.42 -10.40
CA ALA A 96 -13.82 6.22 -11.61
C ALA A 96 -14.98 5.96 -12.57
N GLY A 97 -16.12 6.60 -12.28
CA GLY A 97 -17.39 6.29 -12.95
C GLY A 97 -17.90 4.91 -12.56
N ASP A 98 -18.11 4.04 -13.56
CA ASP A 98 -18.51 2.64 -13.41
C ASP A 98 -17.33 1.69 -13.14
N ARG A 99 -16.10 2.21 -13.08
CA ARG A 99 -14.88 1.41 -12.90
C ARG A 99 -14.26 1.60 -11.53
N ARG A 100 -13.59 0.55 -11.05
CA ARG A 100 -12.64 0.65 -9.94
C ARG A 100 -11.22 0.78 -10.48
N ALA A 101 -10.43 1.66 -9.87
CA ALA A 101 -9.05 1.91 -10.24
C ALA A 101 -8.15 1.86 -9.01
N LEU A 102 -6.86 1.57 -9.24
CA LEU A 102 -5.83 1.71 -8.21
C LEU A 102 -5.14 3.06 -8.39
N PRO A 103 -4.91 3.83 -7.32
CA PRO A 103 -4.01 4.96 -7.39
C PRO A 103 -2.58 4.45 -7.63
N ALA A 104 -1.87 5.09 -8.55
CA ALA A 104 -0.47 4.81 -8.84
C ALA A 104 0.32 6.12 -8.89
N PHE A 105 1.54 6.09 -8.37
CA PHE A 105 2.42 7.24 -8.25
C PHE A 105 3.74 6.96 -8.95
N THR A 106 4.40 8.00 -9.44
CA THR A 106 5.69 7.91 -10.12
C THR A 106 6.87 8.28 -9.23
N SER A 107 6.62 8.82 -8.03
CA SER A 107 7.64 9.12 -7.02
C SER A 107 7.13 8.90 -5.59
N THR A 108 8.05 8.63 -4.68
CA THR A 108 7.78 8.55 -3.24
C THR A 108 7.37 9.90 -2.66
N ALA A 109 7.89 11.00 -3.20
CA ALA A 109 7.52 12.35 -2.80
C ALA A 109 6.03 12.62 -3.08
N SER A 110 5.54 12.29 -4.28
CA SER A 110 4.13 12.44 -4.61
C SER A 110 3.22 11.53 -3.78
N LEU A 111 3.66 10.30 -3.49
CA LEU A 111 2.94 9.38 -2.61
C LEU A 111 2.85 9.91 -1.18
N ALA A 112 3.95 10.43 -0.63
CA ALA A 112 3.99 10.98 0.73
C ALA A 112 3.16 12.26 0.87
N LEU A 113 3.05 13.08 -0.19
CA LEU A 113 2.13 14.22 -0.23
C LEU A 113 0.67 13.78 -0.23
N TRP A 114 0.35 12.62 -0.81
CA TRP A 114 -1.00 12.06 -0.82
C TRP A 114 -1.38 11.43 0.53
N ASP A 115 -0.53 10.55 1.06
CA ASP A 115 -0.68 9.96 2.39
C ASP A 115 0.71 9.63 2.98
N PRO A 116 1.14 10.33 4.04
CA PRO A 116 2.46 10.08 4.64
C PRO A 116 2.56 8.73 5.38
N GLN A 117 1.45 8.03 5.63
CA GLN A 117 1.44 6.69 6.22
C GLN A 117 1.43 5.57 5.17
N ALA A 118 1.22 5.89 3.89
CA ALA A 118 1.24 4.92 2.83
C ALA A 118 2.66 4.37 2.59
N ARG A 119 2.75 3.05 2.45
CA ARG A 119 3.99 2.36 2.10
C ARG A 119 4.05 2.16 0.59
N PRO A 120 5.16 2.52 -0.08
CA PRO A 120 5.29 2.35 -1.52
C PRO A 120 5.52 0.87 -1.87
N VAL A 121 4.75 0.35 -2.81
CA VAL A 121 5.00 -0.95 -3.44
C VAL A 121 5.23 -0.74 -4.93
N ALA A 122 6.43 -1.09 -5.40
CA ALA A 122 6.76 -1.04 -6.82
C ALA A 122 6.01 -2.13 -7.58
N VAL A 123 5.37 -1.75 -8.69
CA VAL A 123 4.67 -2.69 -9.57
C VAL A 123 5.22 -2.57 -11.00
N PRO A 124 5.47 -3.69 -11.70
CA PRO A 124 5.85 -3.67 -13.10
C PRO A 124 4.65 -3.31 -13.99
N LEU A 125 4.90 -2.51 -15.02
CA LEU A 125 4.01 -2.37 -16.18
C LEU A 125 4.41 -3.45 -17.19
N HIS A 126 3.47 -4.36 -17.53
CA HIS A 126 3.66 -5.36 -18.58
C HIS A 126 3.12 -4.88 -19.92
#